data_AF-A5ZY86-F1
#
_entry.id   AF-A5ZY86-F1
#
_cell.length_a   1.000
_cell.length_b   1.000
_cell.length_c   1.000
_cell.angle_alpha   90.00
_cell.angle_beta   90.00
_cell.angle_gamma   90.00
#
_symmetry.space_group_name_H-M   'P 1'
#
loop_
_entity.id
_entity.type
_entity.pdbx_description
1 polymer ?
#
loop_
_entity_poly.entity_id
_entity_poly.type
_entity_poly.pdbx_seq_one_letter_code
_entity_poly.pdbx_strand_id
1 'polypeptide(L)'
;RIHYGERMNFLPNCDIVVSATASPNFTLREELFRDITIRKPLLLLDLAVPRDIEPSLGRKENITLYDMDSFHTEKLSPEANESLVRAAAIVEEQMAEFFQWLDGRDVIPRIQEIKAEAVQDLNLRIEKILKKTPMQEEDRVQLLEAVDTAAGKVVNKMIFGLRDSLNQEAFLECVAGLEKVYEE
;
A
#
# COMPACT_ATOMS: atom_id res chain seq x y z
N ARG A 1 18.80 5.49 33.87
CA ARG A 1 18.07 4.28 33.43
C ARG A 1 17.87 3.42 34.67
N ILE A 2 16.64 3.04 35.00
CA ILE A 2 16.33 2.20 36.16
C ILE A 2 16.06 0.76 35.71
N HIS A 3 16.14 -0.20 36.63
CA HIS A 3 15.68 -1.57 36.36
C HIS A 3 14.15 -1.59 36.29
N TYR A 4 13.59 -2.20 35.24
CA TYR A 4 12.14 -2.16 35.01
C TYR A 4 11.32 -2.81 36.14
N GLY A 5 11.86 -3.85 36.78
CA GLY A 5 11.24 -4.50 37.93
C GLY A 5 11.12 -3.59 39.17
N GLU A 6 11.94 -2.53 39.25
CA GLU A 6 11.96 -1.61 40.39
C GLU A 6 11.11 -0.36 40.17
N ARG A 7 10.51 -0.19 38.98
CA ARG A 7 9.78 1.03 38.58
C ARG A 7 8.73 1.48 39.59
N MET A 8 8.09 0.52 40.27
CA MET A 8 7.05 0.79 41.26
C MET A 8 7.56 1.61 42.45
N ASN A 9 8.83 1.45 42.85
CA ASN A 9 9.46 2.20 43.93
C ASN A 9 9.65 3.69 43.60
N PHE A 10 9.63 4.04 42.33
CA PHE A 10 9.84 5.41 41.87
C PHE A 10 8.53 6.18 41.70
N LEU A 11 7.40 5.50 41.51
CA LEU A 11 6.09 6.13 41.28
C LEU A 11 5.72 7.19 42.35
N PRO A 12 5.94 6.98 43.67
CA PRO A 12 5.62 8.00 44.68
C PRO A 12 6.42 9.30 44.54
N ASN A 13 7.57 9.25 43.87
CA ASN A 13 8.45 10.39 43.66
C ASN A 13 8.13 11.13 42.35
N CYS A 14 7.35 10.52 41.45
CA CYS A 14 6.97 11.11 40.17
C CYS A 14 5.77 12.04 40.31
N ASP A 15 5.78 13.13 39.54
CA ASP A 15 4.58 13.96 39.31
C ASP A 15 3.84 13.52 38.04
N ILE A 16 4.60 13.01 37.05
CA ILE A 16 4.10 12.51 35.76
C ILE A 16 4.79 11.20 35.43
N VAL A 17 4.02 10.22 34.96
CA VAL A 17 4.49 8.94 34.44
C VAL A 17 3.91 8.77 33.04
N VAL A 18 4.80 8.56 32.06
CA VAL A 18 4.42 8.32 30.67
C VAL A 18 4.68 6.85 30.36
N SER A 19 3.64 6.13 29.95
CA SER A 19 3.74 4.77 29.45
C SER A 19 3.57 4.74 27.94
N ALA A 20 4.47 4.04 27.27
CA ALA A 20 4.51 3.90 25.81
C ALA A 20 5.21 2.59 25.43
N THR A 21 4.83 1.50 26.10
CA THR A 21 5.43 0.19 25.84
C THR A 21 4.73 -0.53 24.67
N ALA A 22 5.36 -1.59 24.17
CA ALA A 22 4.77 -2.50 23.19
C ALA A 22 4.10 -3.72 23.87
N SER A 23 3.81 -3.64 25.17
CA SER A 23 3.21 -4.74 25.92
C SER A 23 1.78 -4.99 25.43
N PRO A 24 1.38 -6.26 25.21
CA PRO A 24 -0.02 -6.59 24.93
C PRO A 24 -0.88 -6.63 26.22
N ASN A 25 -0.26 -6.48 27.39
CA ASN A 25 -0.89 -6.55 28.71
C ASN A 25 -0.67 -5.26 29.51
N PHE A 26 -1.54 -4.97 30.47
CA PHE A 26 -1.31 -3.88 31.42
C PHE A 26 0.02 -4.07 32.16
N THR A 27 0.87 -3.06 32.07
CA THR A 27 2.16 -2.94 32.75
C THR A 27 2.02 -2.25 34.10
N LEU A 28 1.00 -1.40 34.26
CA LEU A 28 0.56 -0.82 35.53
C LEU A 28 -0.85 -1.32 35.83
N ARG A 29 -0.92 -2.31 36.71
CA ARG A 29 -2.17 -2.89 37.21
C ARG A 29 -2.50 -2.33 38.58
N GLU A 30 -3.78 -2.23 38.91
CA GLU A 30 -4.23 -1.75 40.21
C GLU A 30 -3.66 -2.55 41.38
N GLU A 31 -3.47 -3.86 41.21
CA GLU A 31 -2.88 -4.74 42.21
C GLU A 31 -1.46 -4.31 42.62
N LEU A 32 -0.69 -3.70 41.71
CA LEU A 32 0.67 -3.24 41.97
C LEU A 32 0.71 -2.00 42.88
N PHE A 33 -0.42 -1.29 43.03
CA PHE A 33 -0.53 -0.10 43.86
C PHE A 33 -1.01 -0.38 45.29
N ARG A 34 -1.26 -1.65 45.65
CA ARG A 34 -1.78 -2.01 46.99
C ARG A 34 -0.86 -1.54 48.13
N ASP A 35 0.44 -1.70 47.95
CA ASP A 35 1.45 -1.36 48.97
C ASP A 35 2.11 0.01 48.72
N ILE A 36 1.55 0.81 47.81
CA ILE A 36 2.12 2.09 47.37
C ILE A 36 1.15 3.22 47.70
N THR A 37 1.57 4.11 48.58
CA THR A 37 0.79 5.31 48.91
C THR A 37 1.21 6.49 48.03
N ILE A 38 0.33 6.91 47.13
CA ILE A 38 0.48 8.14 46.34
C ILE A 38 -0.01 9.32 47.17
N ARG A 39 0.93 10.07 47.78
CA ARG A 39 0.63 11.18 48.70
C ARG A 39 0.49 12.54 48.01
N LYS A 40 0.98 12.66 46.77
CA LYS A 40 0.90 13.86 45.94
C LYS A 40 0.20 13.54 44.63
N PRO A 41 -0.40 14.53 43.94
CA PRO A 41 -1.01 14.31 42.63
C PRO A 41 -0.02 13.65 41.66
N LEU A 42 -0.47 12.57 41.00
CA LEU A 42 0.26 11.79 40.02
C LEU A 42 -0.53 11.75 38.71
N LEU A 43 0.09 12.26 37.65
CA LEU A 43 -0.44 12.18 36.30
C LEU A 43 0.10 10.93 35.60
N LEU A 44 -0.79 10.04 35.16
CA LEU A 44 -0.48 8.91 34.32
C LEU A 44 -0.89 9.23 32.87
N LEU A 45 0.07 9.22 31.96
CA LEU A 45 -0.13 9.41 30.52
C LEU A 45 0.11 8.07 29.80
N ASP A 46 -0.94 7.46 29.30
CA ASP A 46 -0.92 6.18 28.59
C ASP A 46 -0.95 6.41 27.08
N LEU A 47 0.23 6.37 26.45
CA LEU A 47 0.41 6.54 25.01
C LEU A 47 0.50 5.18 24.27
N ALA A 48 0.30 4.06 24.97
CA ALA A 48 0.42 2.73 24.39
C ALA A 48 -0.90 2.28 23.72
N VAL A 49 -0.77 1.52 22.63
CA VAL A 49 -1.87 0.87 21.93
C VAL A 49 -1.43 -0.56 21.56
N PRO A 50 -1.96 -1.62 22.20
CA PRO A 50 -2.95 -1.64 23.30
C PRO A 50 -2.47 -0.92 24.58
N ARG A 51 -3.42 -0.43 25.38
CA ARG A 51 -3.14 0.41 26.56
C ARG A 51 -2.29 -0.29 27.62
N ASP A 52 -1.38 0.44 28.25
CA ASP A 52 -0.45 -0.07 29.26
C ASP A 52 -1.00 0.00 30.69
N ILE A 53 -1.88 0.97 30.95
CA ILE A 53 -2.30 1.33 32.30
C ILE A 53 -3.75 0.87 32.47
N GLU A 54 -3.97 0.09 33.52
CA GLU A 54 -5.31 -0.39 33.84
C GLU A 54 -6.24 0.79 34.16
N PRO A 55 -7.40 0.93 33.48
CA PRO A 55 -8.24 2.13 33.62
C PRO A 55 -8.82 2.34 35.03
N SER A 56 -8.89 1.29 35.87
CA SER A 56 -9.31 1.43 37.27
C SER A 56 -8.39 2.34 38.09
N LEU A 57 -7.12 2.49 37.69
CA LEU A 57 -6.16 3.38 38.35
C LEU A 57 -6.60 4.85 38.32
N GLY A 58 -7.34 5.27 37.28
CA GLY A 58 -7.89 6.63 37.20
C GLY A 58 -8.96 6.94 38.25
N ARG A 59 -9.45 5.95 39.01
CA ARG A 59 -10.40 6.13 40.11
C ARG A 59 -9.73 6.29 41.47
N LYS A 60 -8.41 6.07 41.58
CA LYS A 60 -7.69 6.16 42.85
C LYS A 60 -7.45 7.63 43.24
N GLU A 61 -7.45 7.88 44.54
CA GLU A 61 -7.13 9.20 45.07
C GLU A 61 -5.73 9.64 44.61
N ASN A 62 -5.59 10.93 44.31
CA ASN A 62 -4.37 11.56 43.81
C ASN A 62 -3.87 11.06 42.44
N ILE A 63 -4.58 10.18 41.72
CA ILE A 63 -4.21 9.74 40.38
C ILE A 63 -5.13 10.37 39.33
N THR A 64 -4.55 10.95 38.29
CA THR A 64 -5.26 11.35 37.07
C THR A 64 -4.68 10.55 35.91
N LEU A 65 -5.55 9.87 35.15
CA LEU A 65 -5.15 9.06 34.00
C LEU A 65 -5.67 9.71 32.71
N TYR A 66 -4.76 9.98 31.78
CA TYR A 66 -5.07 10.29 30.39
C TYR A 66 -4.51 9.21 29.49
N ASP A 67 -5.29 8.82 28.49
CA ASP A 67 -4.88 7.91 27.42
C ASP A 67 -4.97 8.60 26.06
N MET A 68 -4.67 7.86 24.98
CA MET A 68 -4.69 8.37 23.61
C MET A 68 -6.02 9.08 23.23
N ASP A 69 -7.15 8.59 23.74
CA ASP A 69 -8.48 9.16 23.47
C ASP A 69 -8.71 10.48 24.25
N SER A 70 -7.89 10.75 25.26
CA SER A 70 -7.99 11.97 26.05
C SER A 70 -7.40 13.21 25.37
N PHE A 71 -6.62 13.03 24.29
CA PHE A 71 -5.91 14.11 23.61
C PHE A 71 -6.69 14.76 22.46
N HIS A 72 -8.01 14.58 22.38
CA HIS A 72 -8.82 15.21 21.35
C HIS A 72 -8.91 16.73 21.56
N THR A 73 -8.32 17.49 20.63
CA THR A 73 -8.59 18.92 20.48
C THR A 73 -9.72 19.12 19.47
N GLU A 74 -10.89 19.60 19.93
CA GLU A 74 -12.04 19.88 19.06
C GLU A 74 -11.80 21.03 18.05
N LYS A 75 -10.71 21.80 18.22
CA LYS A 75 -10.39 22.96 17.39
C LYS A 75 -9.00 22.82 16.79
N LEU A 76 -8.97 22.55 15.49
CA LEU A 76 -7.77 22.73 14.67
C LEU A 76 -7.48 24.22 14.52
N SER A 77 -6.21 24.61 14.54
CA SER A 77 -5.82 25.97 14.19
C SER A 77 -6.11 26.24 12.70
N PRO A 78 -6.29 27.51 12.28
CA PRO A 78 -6.43 27.85 10.85
C PRO A 78 -5.28 27.30 10.00
N GLU A 79 -4.05 27.33 10.53
CA GLU A 79 -2.85 26.79 9.89
C GLU A 79 -2.90 25.25 9.74
N ALA A 80 -3.40 24.54 10.76
CA ALA A 80 -3.60 23.10 10.69
C ALA A 80 -4.69 22.73 9.67
N ASN A 81 -5.75 23.53 9.58
CA ASN A 81 -6.80 23.35 8.59
C ASN A 81 -6.30 23.58 7.16
N GLU A 82 -5.50 24.61 6.92
CA GLU A 82 -4.87 24.84 5.61
C GLU A 82 -3.96 23.68 5.22
N SER A 83 -3.17 23.17 6.17
CA SER A 83 -2.29 22.01 5.95
C SER A 83 -3.08 20.75 5.60
N LEU A 84 -4.23 20.52 6.24
CA LEU A 84 -5.14 19.42 5.92
C LEU A 84 -5.72 19.53 4.52
N VAL A 85 -6.13 20.72 4.09
CA VAL A 85 -6.64 20.94 2.72
C VAL A 85 -5.57 20.61 1.69
N ARG A 86 -4.32 21.05 1.91
CA ARG A 86 -3.20 20.70 1.01
C ARG A 86 -2.92 19.20 0.99
N ALA A 87 -2.94 18.55 2.16
CA ALA A 87 -2.76 17.10 2.25
C ALA A 87 -3.87 16.33 1.52
N ALA A 88 -5.12 16.78 1.65
CA ALA A 88 -6.27 16.19 0.95
C ALA A 88 -6.10 16.27 -0.57
N ALA A 89 -5.66 17.42 -1.11
CA ALA A 89 -5.42 17.57 -2.54
C ALA A 89 -4.36 16.59 -3.07
N ILE A 90 -3.28 16.36 -2.32
CA ILE A 90 -2.26 15.37 -2.67
C ILE A 90 -2.87 13.96 -2.70
N VAL A 91 -3.68 13.61 -1.69
CA VAL A 91 -4.34 12.30 -1.64
C VAL A 91 -5.30 12.12 -2.82
N GLU A 92 -6.08 13.14 -3.17
CA GLU A 92 -7.00 13.10 -4.31
C GLU A 92 -6.26 12.87 -5.64
N GLU A 93 -5.14 13.57 -5.86
CA GLU A 93 -4.30 13.37 -7.04
C GLU A 93 -3.76 11.94 -7.13
N GLN A 94 -3.22 11.42 -6.03
CA GLN A 94 -2.68 10.06 -5.97
C GLN A 94 -3.77 8.99 -6.09
N MET A 95 -4.97 9.26 -5.58
CA MET A 95 -6.13 8.38 -5.78
C MET A 95 -6.54 8.32 -7.24
N ALA A 96 -6.58 9.45 -7.95
CA ALA A 96 -6.91 9.49 -9.36
C ALA A 96 -5.92 8.67 -10.21
N GLU A 97 -4.61 8.83 -9.95
CA GLU A 97 -3.55 8.03 -10.58
C GLU A 97 -3.71 6.53 -10.29
N PHE A 98 -3.99 6.19 -9.02
CA PHE A 98 -4.21 4.79 -8.62
C PHE A 98 -5.41 4.16 -9.33
N PHE A 99 -6.54 4.85 -9.42
CA PHE A 99 -7.73 4.32 -10.09
C PHE A 99 -7.52 4.16 -11.60
N GLN A 100 -6.83 5.10 -12.24
CA GLN A 100 -6.46 4.97 -13.65
C GLN A 100 -5.59 3.72 -13.88
N TRP A 101 -4.63 3.47 -12.98
CA TRP A 101 -3.82 2.24 -13.03
C TRP A 101 -4.66 0.98 -12.78
N LEU A 102 -5.53 1.02 -11.77
CA LEU A 102 -6.37 -0.11 -11.37
C LEU A 102 -7.27 -0.55 -12.52
N ASP A 103 -7.92 0.40 -13.19
CA ASP A 103 -8.82 0.09 -14.28
C ASP A 103 -8.09 -0.45 -15.53
N GLY A 104 -6.84 -0.02 -15.75
CA GLY A 104 -6.00 -0.56 -16.81
C GLY A 104 -5.50 -1.99 -16.55
N ARG A 105 -5.60 -2.48 -15.32
CA ARG A 105 -5.03 -3.77 -14.90
C ARG A 105 -5.73 -4.97 -15.54
N ASP A 106 -7.06 -4.95 -15.63
CA ASP A 106 -7.85 -6.06 -16.17
C ASP A 106 -7.67 -6.27 -17.67
N VAL A 107 -7.12 -5.26 -18.35
CA VAL A 107 -6.80 -5.28 -19.79
C VAL A 107 -5.44 -5.93 -20.06
N ILE A 108 -4.56 -6.02 -19.05
CA ILE A 108 -3.21 -6.56 -19.24
C ILE A 108 -3.22 -8.03 -19.71
N PRO A 109 -4.00 -8.96 -19.11
CA PRO A 109 -4.09 -10.33 -19.61
C PRO A 109 -4.56 -10.40 -21.07
N ARG A 110 -5.62 -9.63 -21.38
CA ARG A 110 -6.21 -9.50 -22.72
C ARG A 110 -5.18 -9.04 -23.77
N ILE A 111 -4.37 -8.04 -23.42
CA ILE A 111 -3.27 -7.54 -24.26
C ILE A 111 -2.21 -8.62 -24.52
N GLN A 112 -1.88 -9.44 -23.51
CA GLN A 112 -0.92 -10.53 -23.70
C GLN A 112 -1.45 -11.61 -24.64
N GLU A 113 -2.74 -11.92 -24.57
CA GLU A 113 -3.41 -12.87 -25.46
C GLU A 113 -3.39 -12.37 -26.91
N ILE A 114 -3.87 -11.14 -27.18
CA ILE A 114 -3.81 -10.52 -28.51
C ILE A 114 -2.39 -10.53 -29.07
N LYS A 115 -1.39 -10.21 -28.23
CA LYS A 115 0.02 -10.23 -28.63
C LYS A 115 0.46 -11.63 -29.02
N ALA A 116 0.15 -12.65 -28.22
CA ALA A 116 0.53 -14.02 -28.51
C ALA A 116 -0.07 -14.50 -29.83
N GLU A 117 -1.36 -14.23 -30.07
CA GLU A 117 -2.07 -14.61 -31.29
C GLU A 117 -1.51 -13.90 -32.52
N ALA A 118 -1.26 -12.59 -32.43
CA ALA A 118 -0.69 -11.81 -33.53
C ALA A 118 0.72 -12.28 -33.91
N VAL A 119 1.56 -12.59 -32.92
CA VAL A 119 2.90 -13.13 -33.14
C VAL A 119 2.83 -14.54 -33.73
N GLN A 120 1.92 -15.38 -33.25
CA GLN A 120 1.70 -16.71 -33.79
C GLN A 120 1.24 -16.69 -35.26
N ASP A 121 0.26 -15.85 -35.61
CA ASP A 121 -0.20 -15.71 -37.00
C ASP A 121 0.94 -15.25 -37.93
N LEU A 122 1.74 -14.28 -37.49
CA LEU A 122 2.93 -13.84 -38.23
C LEU A 122 3.92 -15.00 -38.43
N ASN A 123 4.25 -15.73 -37.37
CA ASN A 123 5.19 -16.84 -37.41
C ASN A 123 4.71 -17.92 -38.38
N LEU A 124 3.42 -18.28 -38.38
CA LEU A 124 2.84 -19.26 -39.31
C LEU A 124 2.93 -18.82 -40.77
N ARG A 125 2.79 -17.53 -41.07
CA ARG A 125 2.93 -16.97 -42.42
C ARG A 125 4.37 -17.04 -42.91
N ILE A 126 5.32 -16.71 -42.03
CA ILE A 126 6.75 -16.69 -42.35
C ILE A 126 7.33 -18.10 -42.42
N GLU A 127 6.85 -19.04 -41.62
CA GLU A 127 7.35 -20.41 -41.56
C GLU A 127 7.30 -21.10 -42.95
N LYS A 128 6.21 -20.90 -43.70
CA LYS A 128 6.05 -21.43 -45.07
C LYS A 128 7.08 -20.90 -46.05
N ILE A 129 7.46 -19.62 -45.89
CA ILE A 129 8.45 -18.96 -46.73
C ILE A 129 9.84 -19.47 -46.35
N LEU A 130 10.16 -19.45 -45.05
CA LEU A 130 11.46 -19.90 -44.55
C LEU A 130 11.74 -21.34 -44.96
N LYS A 131 10.79 -22.27 -44.81
CA LYS A 131 10.96 -23.68 -45.21
C LYS A 131 11.42 -23.87 -46.67
N LYS A 132 11.09 -22.92 -47.56
CA LYS A 132 11.49 -22.95 -48.98
C LYS A 132 12.75 -22.17 -49.29
N THR A 133 13.24 -21.37 -48.33
CA THR A 133 14.46 -20.57 -48.49
C THR A 133 15.69 -21.41 -48.13
N PRO A 134 16.71 -21.48 -49.00
CA PRO A 134 17.97 -22.15 -48.68
C PRO A 134 18.72 -21.38 -47.59
N MET A 135 18.93 -22.00 -46.44
CA MET A 135 19.71 -21.48 -45.31
C MET A 135 20.12 -22.61 -44.36
N GLN A 136 21.11 -22.37 -43.51
CA GLN A 136 21.48 -23.30 -42.43
C GLN A 136 20.38 -23.38 -41.38
N GLU A 137 20.29 -24.51 -40.68
CA GLU A 137 19.22 -24.70 -39.68
C GLU A 137 19.41 -23.82 -38.44
N GLU A 138 20.66 -23.55 -38.05
CA GLU A 138 20.97 -22.60 -36.97
C GLU A 138 20.52 -21.17 -37.30
N ASP A 139 20.80 -20.70 -38.53
CA ASP A 139 20.35 -19.38 -38.99
C ASP A 139 18.82 -19.28 -39.03
N ARG A 140 18.14 -20.37 -39.40
CA ARG A 140 16.68 -20.46 -39.43
C ARG A 140 16.08 -20.27 -38.05
N VAL A 141 16.61 -20.96 -37.04
CA VAL A 141 16.13 -20.86 -35.65
C VAL A 141 16.36 -19.45 -35.12
N GLN A 142 17.56 -18.89 -35.30
CA GLN A 142 17.87 -17.53 -34.85
C GLN A 142 16.97 -16.48 -35.51
N LEU A 143 16.68 -16.64 -36.81
CA LEU A 143 15.80 -15.72 -37.54
C LEU A 143 14.36 -15.81 -37.04
N LEU A 144 13.85 -17.01 -36.74
CA LEU A 144 12.52 -17.18 -36.17
C LEU A 144 12.40 -16.50 -34.79
N GLU A 145 13.38 -16.68 -33.90
CA GLU A 145 13.40 -16.00 -32.60
C GLU A 145 13.47 -14.47 -32.72
N ALA A 146 14.26 -13.97 -33.67
CA ALA A 146 14.37 -12.54 -33.94
C ALA A 146 13.07 -11.95 -34.47
N VAL A 147 12.39 -12.67 -35.38
CA VAL A 147 11.07 -12.28 -35.91
C VAL A 147 10.02 -12.27 -34.81
N ASP A 148 9.95 -13.33 -34.01
CA ASP A 148 9.03 -13.47 -32.87
C ASP A 148 9.18 -12.29 -31.89
N THR A 149 10.42 -12.01 -31.48
CA THR A 149 10.75 -10.90 -30.58
C THR A 149 10.39 -9.54 -31.21
N ALA A 150 10.70 -9.34 -32.49
CA ALA A 150 10.41 -8.08 -33.18
C ALA A 150 8.90 -7.84 -33.29
N ALA A 151 8.14 -8.87 -33.66
CA ALA A 151 6.69 -8.82 -33.75
C ALA A 151 6.05 -8.49 -32.40
N GLY A 152 6.47 -9.19 -31.34
CA GLY A 152 6.00 -8.92 -29.99
C GLY A 152 6.30 -7.49 -29.53
N LYS A 153 7.46 -6.92 -29.90
CA LYS A 153 7.80 -5.52 -29.61
C LYS A 153 6.92 -4.52 -30.38
N VAL A 154 6.64 -4.80 -31.66
CA VAL A 154 5.77 -3.95 -32.48
C VAL A 154 4.35 -3.92 -31.92
N VAL A 155 3.77 -5.09 -31.64
CA VAL A 155 2.40 -5.18 -31.08
C VAL A 155 2.31 -4.48 -29.73
N ASN A 156 3.27 -4.73 -28.82
CA ASN A 156 3.32 -4.03 -27.53
C ASN A 156 3.36 -2.50 -27.72
N LYS A 157 4.21 -2.00 -28.62
CA LYS A 157 4.33 -0.56 -28.88
C LYS A 157 3.03 0.03 -29.40
N MET A 158 2.31 -0.67 -30.28
CA MET A 158 1.01 -0.23 -30.80
C MET A 158 -0.04 -0.16 -29.69
N ILE A 159 -0.14 -1.20 -28.86
CA ILE A 159 -1.11 -1.26 -27.75
C ILE A 159 -0.83 -0.18 -26.70
N PHE A 160 0.43 0.01 -26.29
CA PHE A 160 0.79 1.09 -25.38
C PHE A 160 0.56 2.47 -26.00
N GLY A 161 0.83 2.65 -27.30
CA GLY A 161 0.50 3.88 -28.01
C GLY A 161 -0.99 4.20 -28.00
N LEU A 162 -1.86 3.18 -28.16
CA LEU A 162 -3.32 3.33 -28.05
C LEU A 162 -3.73 3.71 -26.62
N ARG A 163 -3.18 3.02 -25.61
CA ARG A 163 -3.45 3.32 -24.19
C ARG A 163 -3.10 4.76 -23.83
N ASP A 164 -1.97 5.24 -24.33
CA ASP A 164 -1.44 6.56 -23.98
C ASP A 164 -2.11 7.70 -24.79
N SER A 165 -2.75 7.38 -25.92
CA SER A 165 -3.37 8.38 -26.82
C SER A 165 -4.90 8.45 -26.72
N LEU A 166 -5.55 7.41 -26.21
CA LEU A 166 -7.01 7.33 -26.11
C LEU A 166 -7.47 7.52 -24.67
N ASN A 167 -8.73 7.96 -24.52
CA ASN A 167 -9.40 7.81 -23.24
C ASN A 167 -9.66 6.31 -22.94
N GLN A 168 -9.94 6.01 -21.68
CA GLN A 168 -10.07 4.65 -21.19
C GLN A 168 -11.19 3.85 -21.88
N GLU A 169 -12.35 4.46 -22.12
CA GLU A 169 -13.49 3.82 -22.79
C GLU A 169 -13.13 3.41 -24.22
N ALA A 170 -12.59 4.34 -25.01
CA ALA A 170 -12.16 4.08 -26.38
C ALA A 170 -11.03 3.05 -26.44
N PHE A 171 -10.09 3.07 -25.48
CA PHE A 171 -9.04 2.06 -25.40
C PHE A 171 -9.60 0.66 -25.15
N LEU A 172 -10.55 0.53 -24.21
CA LEU A 172 -11.21 -0.75 -23.91
C LEU A 172 -11.99 -1.28 -25.11
N GLU A 173 -12.70 -0.43 -25.83
CA GLU A 173 -13.39 -0.79 -27.07
C GLU A 173 -12.41 -1.28 -28.14
N CYS A 174 -11.25 -0.62 -28.29
CA CYS A 174 -10.21 -1.04 -29.22
C CYS A 174 -9.66 -2.43 -28.87
N VAL A 175 -9.36 -2.69 -27.59
CA VAL A 175 -8.88 -4.00 -27.14
C VAL A 175 -9.94 -5.08 -27.39
N ALA A 176 -11.20 -4.82 -27.05
CA ALA A 176 -12.29 -5.76 -27.33
C ALA A 176 -12.50 -6.02 -28.83
N GLY A 177 -12.26 -5.01 -29.68
CA GLY A 177 -12.28 -5.17 -31.13
C GLY A 177 -11.14 -6.04 -31.65
N LEU A 178 -9.94 -5.90 -31.08
CA LEU A 178 -8.77 -6.70 -31.46
C LEU A 178 -8.92 -8.18 -31.10
N GLU A 179 -9.51 -8.51 -29.96
CA GLU A 179 -9.76 -9.91 -29.56
C GLU A 179 -10.67 -10.65 -30.55
N LYS A 180 -11.72 -9.99 -31.02
CA LYS A 180 -12.67 -10.59 -31.97
C LYS A 180 -12.02 -11.02 -33.29
N VAL A 181 -10.87 -10.45 -33.66
CA VAL A 181 -10.16 -10.80 -34.89
C VAL A 181 -9.67 -12.25 -34.88
N TYR A 182 -9.40 -12.80 -33.69
CA TYR A 182 -8.85 -14.15 -33.52
C TYR A 182 -9.86 -15.16 -32.96
N GLU A 183 -11.10 -14.74 -32.68
CA GLU A 183 -12.22 -15.62 -32.29
C GLU A 183 -12.93 -16.28 -33.49
N GLU A 184 -12.62 -15.88 -34.74
CA GLU A 184 -13.14 -16.47 -36.00
C GLU A 184 -12.19 -17.52 -36.62
#